data_AF-A0A7C5HHV2-F1
#
_entry.id   AF-A0A7C5HHV2-F1
#
_cell.length_a   1.000
_cell.length_b   1.000
_cell.length_c   1.000
_cell.angle_alpha   90.00
_cell.angle_beta   90.00
_cell.angle_gamma   90.00
#
_symmetry.space_group_name_H-M   'P 1'
#
loop_
_entity.id
_entity.type
_entity.pdbx_description
1 polymer ?
#
loop_
_entity_poly.entity_id
_entity_poly.type
_entity_poly.pdbx_seq_one_letter_code
_entity_poly.pdbx_strand_id
1 'polypeptide(L)'
;DAPIVEVTGGEPLLQPGVFELLSALCDKGATVLLETGGFLPVEKVDPRVHTIIDIKAPSSGAAEQNCMDNIPLALASPKRFEFKIVVASEEDYLWARDFITKQGLVGKCTIIFGTVFGQLEPRLLAEWILRDRLPVRMQLQLHKYIWNPETRGV
;
A
#
# COMPACT_ATOMS: atom_id res chain seq x y z
N ASP A 1 13.06 10.01 20.78
CA ASP A 1 13.34 9.42 19.46
C ASP A 1 12.11 8.75 18.90
N ALA A 2 11.89 8.84 17.60
CA ALA A 2 10.83 8.11 16.90
C ALA A 2 11.38 6.74 16.46
N PRO A 3 11.01 5.63 17.11
CA PRO A 3 11.59 4.32 16.81
C PRO A 3 11.15 3.76 15.44
N ILE A 4 10.06 4.30 14.90
CA ILE A 4 9.47 3.94 13.60
C ILE A 4 9.33 5.23 12.78
N VAL A 5 9.82 5.21 11.55
CA VAL A 5 9.76 6.34 10.62
C VAL A 5 9.14 5.86 9.32
N GLU A 6 7.99 6.42 8.95
CA GLU A 6 7.38 6.20 7.65
C GLU A 6 7.77 7.33 6.69
N VAL A 7 8.36 6.97 5.56
CA VAL A 7 8.66 7.88 4.46
C VAL A 7 7.54 7.74 3.43
N THR A 8 6.82 8.83 3.21
CA THR A 8 5.68 8.95 2.28
C THR A 8 5.68 10.35 1.63
N GLY A 9 4.60 10.75 0.97
CA GLY A 9 4.41 12.11 0.43
C GLY A 9 3.56 12.11 -0.84
N GLY A 10 4.05 12.79 -1.88
CA GLY A 10 3.59 12.53 -3.25
C GLY A 10 4.04 11.14 -3.70
N GLU A 11 4.84 11.05 -4.75
CA GLU A 11 5.61 9.83 -5.02
C GLU A 11 7.02 9.99 -4.43
N PRO A 12 7.35 9.37 -3.27
CA PRO A 12 8.66 9.53 -2.64
C PRO A 12 9.80 9.07 -3.55
N LEU A 13 9.58 8.06 -4.40
CA LEU A 13 10.61 7.52 -5.29
C LEU A 13 11.00 8.45 -6.46
N LEU A 14 10.25 9.53 -6.68
CA LEU A 14 10.66 10.59 -7.62
C LEU A 14 11.75 11.49 -7.06
N GLN A 15 12.01 11.46 -5.75
CA GLN A 15 13.04 12.27 -5.11
C GLN A 15 14.36 11.48 -5.06
N PRO A 16 15.42 11.88 -5.79
CA PRO A 16 16.64 11.08 -5.87
C PRO A 16 17.30 10.79 -4.52
N GLY A 17 17.21 11.72 -3.56
CA GLY A 17 17.76 11.58 -2.21
C GLY A 17 17.00 10.61 -1.30
N VAL A 18 15.85 10.07 -1.72
CA VAL A 18 15.05 9.19 -0.87
C VAL A 18 15.78 7.90 -0.54
N PHE A 19 16.56 7.33 -1.47
CA PHE A 19 17.27 6.08 -1.25
C PHE A 19 18.35 6.24 -0.18
N GLU A 20 19.12 7.32 -0.24
CA GLU A 20 20.14 7.66 0.76
C GLU A 20 19.50 7.93 2.13
N LEU A 21 18.37 8.65 2.15
CA LEU A 21 17.61 8.91 3.39
C LEU A 21 17.15 7.60 4.05
N LEU A 22 16.56 6.68 3.28
CA LEU A 22 16.06 5.41 3.77
C LEU A 22 17.19 4.58 4.41
N SER A 23 18.33 4.44 3.72
CA SER A 23 19.49 3.73 4.26
C SER A 23 20.05 4.41 5.51
N ALA A 24 20.17 5.75 5.50
CA ALA A 24 20.67 6.49 6.66
C ALA A 24 19.76 6.39 7.90
N LEU A 25 18.44 6.28 7.71
CA LEU A 25 17.50 6.03 8.81
C LEU A 25 17.67 4.61 9.37
N CYS A 26 17.83 3.60 8.50
CA CYS A 26 18.12 2.24 8.93
C CYS A 26 19.46 2.14 9.68
N ASP A 27 20.50 2.86 9.23
CA ASP A 27 21.82 2.89 9.89
C ASP A 27 21.78 3.51 11.28
N LYS A 28 20.80 4.41 11.53
CA LYS A 28 20.50 4.96 12.86
C LYS A 28 19.69 4.01 13.75
N GLY A 29 19.35 2.81 13.27
CA GLY A 29 18.60 1.80 14.02
C GLY A 29 17.09 2.03 14.06
N ALA A 30 16.54 2.92 13.22
CA ALA A 30 15.09 3.09 13.11
C ALA A 30 14.46 1.91 12.36
N THR A 31 13.22 1.56 12.71
CA THR A 31 12.36 0.78 11.82
C THR A 31 11.81 1.71 10.75
N VAL A 32 12.15 1.46 9.49
CA VAL A 32 11.80 2.35 8.38
C VAL A 32 10.72 1.71 7.54
N LEU A 33 9.64 2.46 7.33
CA LEU A 33 8.56 2.12 6.42
C LEU A 33 8.64 3.04 5.20
N LEU A 34 8.34 2.53 4.02
CA LEU A 34 8.17 3.30 2.80
C LEU A 34 6.76 3.07 2.28
N GLU A 35 5.97 4.13 2.13
CA GLU A 35 4.70 4.07 1.39
C GLU A 35 4.87 4.74 0.03
N THR A 36 4.62 4.00 -1.06
CA THR A 36 4.75 4.48 -2.45
C THR A 36 3.48 4.25 -3.24
N GLY A 37 3.24 5.10 -4.25
CA GLY A 37 2.11 4.99 -5.16
C GLY A 37 2.18 3.78 -6.09
N GLY A 38 3.28 3.03 -6.08
CA GLY A 38 3.45 1.81 -6.88
C GLY A 38 3.71 2.06 -8.36
N PHE A 39 3.98 3.31 -8.75
CA PHE A 39 4.23 3.71 -10.14
C PHE A 39 5.67 3.43 -10.60
N LEU A 40 6.60 3.26 -9.67
CA LEU A 40 8.02 3.09 -9.91
C LEU A 40 8.53 1.78 -9.31
N PRO A 41 9.61 1.20 -9.87
CA PRO A 41 10.22 0.00 -9.31
C PRO A 41 10.89 0.30 -7.97
N VAL A 42 10.74 -0.62 -7.02
CA VAL A 42 11.30 -0.52 -5.66
C VAL A 42 12.64 -1.25 -5.50
N GLU A 43 13.26 -1.68 -6.60
CA GLU A 43 14.49 -2.49 -6.59
C GLU A 43 15.67 -1.83 -5.85
N LYS A 44 15.73 -0.50 -5.86
CA LYS A 44 16.82 0.29 -5.24
C LYS A 44 16.56 0.61 -3.76
N VAL A 45 15.38 0.26 -3.24
CA VAL A 45 15.04 0.49 -1.83
C VAL A 45 15.88 -0.44 -0.95
N ASP A 46 16.45 0.09 0.12
CA ASP A 46 17.25 -0.66 1.09
C ASP A 46 16.49 -1.90 1.61
N PRO A 47 17.09 -3.10 1.62
CA PRO A 47 16.43 -4.35 2.00
C PRO A 47 15.91 -4.38 3.45
N ARG A 48 16.35 -3.47 4.32
CA ARG A 48 15.88 -3.34 5.69
C ARG A 48 14.56 -2.56 5.81
N VAL A 49 14.19 -1.80 4.77
CA VAL A 49 12.95 -1.02 4.74
C VAL A 49 11.77 -1.93 4.43
N HIS A 50 10.71 -1.78 5.23
CA HIS A 50 9.42 -2.40 4.97
C HIS A 50 8.64 -1.54 3.97
N THR A 51 8.25 -2.12 2.84
CA THR A 51 7.71 -1.36 1.71
C THR A 51 6.23 -1.66 1.52
N ILE A 52 5.41 -0.62 1.65
CA ILE A 52 3.97 -0.62 1.40
C ILE A 52 3.75 -0.03 0.00
N ILE A 53 3.21 -0.84 -0.89
CA ILE A 53 2.98 -0.47 -2.29
C ILE A 53 1.49 -0.33 -2.52
N ASP A 54 1.07 0.86 -2.92
CA ASP A 54 -0.28 1.06 -3.42
C ASP A 54 -0.46 0.38 -4.77
N ILE A 55 -1.50 -0.45 -4.89
CA ILE A 55 -2.02 -0.91 -6.18
C ILE A 55 -3.26 -0.08 -6.50
N LYS A 56 -3.22 0.59 -7.65
CA LYS A 56 -4.28 1.48 -8.11
C LYS A 56 -5.38 0.68 -8.80
N ALA A 57 -6.59 0.71 -8.23
CA ALA A 57 -7.79 0.11 -8.80
C ALA A 57 -8.32 0.95 -10.00
N PRO A 58 -9.16 0.37 -10.89
CA PRO A 58 -9.64 1.05 -12.10
C PRO A 58 -10.25 2.43 -11.84
N SER A 59 -11.07 2.59 -10.79
CA SER A 59 -11.72 3.88 -10.48
C SER A 59 -10.74 4.98 -10.09
N SER A 60 -9.48 4.67 -9.79
CA SER A 60 -8.46 5.68 -9.53
C SER A 60 -8.01 6.42 -10.80
N GLY A 61 -8.33 5.91 -12.00
CA GLY A 61 -7.83 6.43 -13.28
C GLY A 61 -6.33 6.19 -13.53
N ALA A 62 -5.65 5.43 -12.67
CA ALA A 62 -4.21 5.21 -12.73
C ALA A 62 -3.81 3.72 -12.69
N ALA A 63 -4.76 2.80 -12.91
CA ALA A 63 -4.50 1.36 -12.86
C ALA A 63 -3.44 0.90 -13.87
N GLU A 64 -3.40 1.51 -15.06
CA GLU A 64 -2.40 1.22 -16.10
C GLU A 64 -0.99 1.72 -15.74
N GLN A 65 -0.85 2.54 -14.69
CA GLN A 65 0.44 3.04 -14.23
C GLN A 65 1.05 2.16 -13.13
N ASN A 66 0.36 1.10 -12.68
CA ASN A 66 0.92 0.17 -11.71
C ASN A 66 2.20 -0.48 -12.25
N CYS A 67 3.32 -0.33 -11.53
CA CYS A 67 4.59 -0.95 -11.90
C CYS A 67 4.58 -2.44 -11.53
N MET A 68 4.35 -3.28 -12.54
CA MET A 68 4.22 -4.73 -12.36
C MET A 68 5.52 -5.42 -11.94
N ASP A 69 6.68 -4.79 -12.17
CA ASP A 69 7.99 -5.29 -11.74
C ASP A 69 8.12 -5.42 -10.21
N ASN A 70 7.28 -4.70 -9.47
CA ASN A 70 7.22 -4.81 -8.01
C ASN A 70 6.67 -6.15 -7.51
N ILE A 71 5.86 -6.85 -8.32
CA ILE A 71 5.27 -8.14 -7.95
C ILE A 71 6.33 -9.24 -7.76
N PRO A 72 7.21 -9.54 -8.74
CA PRO A 72 8.25 -10.55 -8.55
C PRO A 72 9.23 -10.17 -7.43
N LEU A 73 9.56 -8.88 -7.25
CA LEU A 73 10.39 -8.41 -6.14
C LEU A 73 9.74 -8.73 -4.78
N ALA A 74 8.43 -8.47 -4.64
CA ALA A 74 7.70 -8.78 -3.43
C ALA A 74 7.63 -10.29 -3.16
N LEU A 75 7.36 -11.09 -4.20
CA LEU A 75 7.32 -12.56 -4.09
C LEU A 75 8.66 -13.17 -3.68
N ALA A 76 9.79 -12.52 -4.03
CA ALA A 76 11.12 -12.95 -3.62
C ALA A 76 11.44 -12.64 -2.15
N SER A 77 10.76 -11.67 -1.52
CA SER A 77 10.96 -11.32 -0.11
C SER A 77 9.64 -10.92 0.59
N PRO A 78 8.65 -11.83 0.70
CA PRO A 78 7.27 -11.45 1.00
C PRO A 78 7.05 -10.76 2.34
N LYS A 79 7.89 -11.05 3.33
CA LYS A 79 7.80 -10.44 4.68
C LYS A 79 8.17 -8.96 4.71
N ARG A 80 8.86 -8.46 3.68
CA ARG A 80 9.29 -7.07 3.53
C ARG A 80 8.21 -6.20 2.87
N PHE A 81 7.20 -6.80 2.25
CA PHE A 81 6.26 -6.10 1.39
C PHE A 81 4.82 -6.22 1.87
N GLU A 82 4.09 -5.12 1.71
CA GLU A 82 2.63 -5.08 1.80
C GLU A 82 2.07 -4.43 0.55
N PHE A 83 0.89 -4.87 0.13
CA PHE A 83 0.15 -4.21 -0.94
C PHE A 83 -1.13 -3.61 -0.37
N LYS A 84 -1.34 -2.32 -0.63
CA LYS A 84 -2.54 -1.58 -0.22
C LYS A 84 -3.40 -1.28 -1.44
N ILE A 85 -4.68 -1.64 -1.40
CA ILE A 85 -5.64 -1.40 -2.47
C ILE A 85 -6.80 -0.62 -1.89
N VAL A 86 -6.95 0.63 -2.31
CA VAL A 86 -8.08 1.49 -1.92
C VAL A 86 -9.13 1.39 -3.01
N VAL A 87 -10.31 0.88 -2.66
CA VAL A 87 -11.41 0.62 -3.61
C VAL A 87 -12.53 1.63 -3.46
N ALA A 88 -13.14 2.01 -4.58
CA ALA A 88 -14.18 3.03 -4.65
C ALA A 88 -15.58 2.45 -4.95
N SER A 89 -15.66 1.19 -5.38
CA SER A 89 -16.90 0.50 -5.75
C SER A 89 -16.79 -1.02 -5.62
N GLU A 90 -17.87 -1.75 -5.93
CA GLU A 90 -17.82 -3.22 -6.00
C GLU A 90 -17.00 -3.71 -7.20
N GLU A 91 -17.00 -2.98 -8.32
CA GLU A 91 -16.19 -3.28 -9.49
C GLU A 91 -14.68 -3.22 -9.17
N ASP A 92 -14.25 -2.19 -8.42
CA ASP A 92 -12.88 -2.10 -7.93
C ASP A 92 -12.55 -3.27 -6.98
N TYR A 93 -13.47 -3.65 -6.10
CA TYR A 93 -13.29 -4.79 -5.19
C TYR A 93 -13.10 -6.10 -5.95
N LEU A 94 -13.97 -6.39 -6.93
CA LEU A 94 -13.91 -7.60 -7.74
C LEU A 94 -12.61 -7.63 -8.55
N TRP A 95 -12.23 -6.51 -9.15
CA TRP A 95 -10.95 -6.37 -9.84
C TRP A 95 -9.77 -6.64 -8.90
N ALA A 96 -9.78 -6.06 -7.70
CA ALA A 96 -8.70 -6.19 -6.72
C ALA A 96 -8.55 -7.64 -6.24
N ARG A 97 -9.66 -8.32 -5.96
CA ARG A 97 -9.71 -9.73 -5.59
C ARG A 97 -9.09 -10.63 -6.67
N ASP A 98 -9.48 -10.40 -7.93
CA ASP A 98 -9.00 -11.18 -9.06
C ASP A 98 -7.52 -10.88 -9.35
N PHE A 99 -7.10 -9.62 -9.20
CA PHE A 99 -5.71 -9.18 -9.35
C PHE A 99 -4.78 -9.89 -8.35
N ILE A 100 -5.07 -9.83 -7.05
CA ILE A 100 -4.18 -10.43 -6.03
C ILE A 100 -4.09 -11.95 -6.15
N THR A 101 -5.16 -12.58 -6.62
CA THR A 101 -5.22 -14.02 -6.88
C THR A 101 -4.36 -14.37 -8.10
N LYS A 102 -4.57 -13.66 -9.22
CA LYS A 102 -3.82 -13.86 -10.47
C LYS A 102 -2.32 -13.65 -10.29
N GLN A 103 -1.93 -12.65 -9.49
CA GLN A 103 -0.52 -12.36 -9.20
C GLN A 103 0.08 -13.30 -8.13
N GLY A 104 -0.71 -14.21 -7.55
CA GLY A 104 -0.24 -15.17 -6.55
C GLY A 104 0.28 -14.52 -5.26
N LEU A 105 -0.27 -13.34 -4.90
CA LEU A 105 0.11 -12.58 -3.71
C LEU A 105 -0.55 -13.10 -2.44
N VAL A 106 -1.74 -13.69 -2.59
CA VAL A 106 -2.53 -14.26 -1.50
C VAL A 106 -1.72 -15.28 -0.71
N GLY A 107 -1.65 -15.11 0.61
CA GLY A 107 -0.93 -15.99 1.53
C GLY A 107 0.60 -15.82 1.52
N LYS A 108 1.14 -14.94 0.68
CA LYS A 108 2.58 -14.63 0.65
C LYS A 108 2.89 -13.26 1.22
N CYS A 109 2.25 -12.21 0.71
CA CYS A 109 2.42 -10.84 1.18
C CYS A 109 1.22 -10.43 2.05
N THR A 110 1.41 -9.44 2.93
CA THR A 110 0.26 -8.79 3.58
C THR A 110 -0.49 -7.98 2.53
N ILE A 111 -1.79 -8.20 2.41
CA ILE A 111 -2.66 -7.46 1.50
C ILE A 111 -3.67 -6.68 2.33
N ILE A 112 -3.78 -5.38 2.07
CA ILE A 112 -4.63 -4.45 2.78
C ILE A 112 -5.65 -3.87 1.81
N PHE A 113 -6.93 -4.01 2.13
CA PHE A 113 -8.02 -3.35 1.43
C PHE A 113 -8.53 -2.17 2.27
N GLY A 114 -8.73 -1.03 1.63
CA GLY A 114 -9.32 0.17 2.23
C GLY A 114 -10.39 0.77 1.32
N THR A 115 -11.16 1.73 1.82
CA THR A 115 -12.17 2.42 1.02
C THR A 115 -11.72 3.84 0.67
N VAL A 116 -12.13 4.31 -0.51
CA VAL A 116 -12.07 5.76 -0.80
C VAL A 116 -13.01 6.47 0.19
N PHE A 117 -12.42 7.31 1.04
CA PHE A 117 -13.14 8.01 2.09
C PHE A 117 -14.29 8.86 1.52
N GLY A 118 -15.48 8.73 2.10
CA GLY A 118 -16.67 9.46 1.68
C GLY A 118 -17.32 8.95 0.38
N GLN A 119 -16.72 8.00 -0.32
CA GLN A 119 -17.26 7.44 -1.57
C GLN A 119 -17.79 6.01 -1.39
N LEU A 120 -17.05 5.14 -0.70
CA LEU A 120 -17.49 3.78 -0.42
C LEU A 120 -17.62 3.58 1.10
N GLU A 121 -18.79 3.14 1.54
CA GLU A 121 -19.02 2.81 2.95
C GLU A 121 -18.15 1.63 3.40
N PRO A 122 -17.38 1.77 4.49
CA PRO A 122 -16.56 0.69 5.05
C PRO A 122 -17.34 -0.61 5.31
N ARG A 123 -18.62 -0.51 5.71
CA ARG A 123 -19.48 -1.67 5.95
C ARG A 123 -19.57 -2.56 4.71
N LEU A 124 -19.74 -1.97 3.52
CA LEU A 124 -19.86 -2.73 2.27
C LEU A 124 -18.57 -3.49 1.98
N LEU A 125 -17.41 -2.85 2.13
CA LEU A 125 -16.11 -3.52 1.95
C LEU A 125 -15.95 -4.70 2.93
N ALA A 126 -16.32 -4.52 4.20
CA ALA A 126 -16.27 -5.60 5.19
C ALA A 126 -17.19 -6.76 4.79
N GLU A 127 -18.42 -6.47 4.36
CA GLU A 127 -19.41 -7.47 3.91
C GLU A 127 -18.90 -8.26 2.71
N TRP A 128 -18.28 -7.60 1.72
CA TRP A 128 -17.69 -8.28 0.56
C TRP A 128 -16.51 -9.17 0.94
N ILE A 129 -15.59 -8.69 1.79
CA ILE A 129 -14.45 -9.49 2.28
C ILE A 129 -14.95 -10.74 3.01
N LEU A 130 -15.96 -10.60 3.88
CA LEU A 130 -16.56 -11.71 4.62
C LEU A 130 -17.29 -12.69 3.69
N ARG A 131 -18.09 -12.17 2.74
CA ARG A 131 -18.82 -12.95 1.73
C ARG A 131 -17.88 -13.87 0.95
N ASP A 132 -16.77 -13.32 0.45
CA ASP A 132 -15.83 -14.04 -0.40
C ASP A 132 -14.75 -14.79 0.40
N ARG A 133 -14.73 -14.63 1.74
CA ARG A 133 -13.70 -15.16 2.65
C ARG A 133 -12.28 -14.80 2.19
N LEU A 134 -12.14 -13.57 1.70
CA LEU A 134 -10.90 -13.10 1.09
C LEU A 134 -9.84 -12.92 2.19
N PRO A 135 -8.68 -13.61 2.13
CA PRO A 135 -7.63 -13.53 3.17
C PRO A 135 -6.82 -12.23 3.05
N VAL A 136 -7.48 -11.10 3.30
CA VAL A 136 -6.92 -9.74 3.29
C VAL A 136 -7.18 -9.08 4.64
N ARG A 137 -6.42 -8.03 4.96
CA ARG A 137 -6.72 -7.14 6.08
C ARG A 137 -7.56 -5.99 5.58
N MET A 138 -8.55 -5.58 6.36
CA MET A 138 -9.25 -4.32 6.13
C MET A 138 -8.60 -3.22 6.98
N GLN A 139 -8.16 -2.13 6.34
CA GLN A 139 -7.62 -0.97 7.03
C GLN A 139 -8.20 0.30 6.42
N LEU A 140 -8.82 1.11 7.27
CA LEU A 140 -9.33 2.42 6.88
C LEU A 140 -8.23 3.49 7.06
N GLN A 141 -8.37 4.59 6.32
CA GLN A 141 -7.57 5.80 6.52
C GLN A 141 -8.00 6.49 7.84
N LEU A 142 -7.66 5.89 8.99
CA LEU A 142 -8.13 6.29 10.32
C LEU A 142 -7.93 7.78 10.61
N HIS A 143 -6.86 8.38 10.09
CA HIS A 143 -6.62 9.82 10.24
C HIS A 143 -7.79 10.69 9.73
N LYS A 144 -8.52 10.26 8.69
CA LYS A 144 -9.70 10.98 8.17
C LYS A 144 -10.95 10.87 9.05
N TYR A 145 -10.94 9.93 9.99
CA TYR A 145 -12.01 9.76 10.98
C TYR A 145 -11.67 10.45 12.32
N ILE A 146 -10.39 10.59 12.63
CA ILE A 146 -9.90 11.22 13.87
C ILE A 146 -9.79 12.74 13.71
N TRP A 147 -9.24 13.21 12.59
CA TRP A 147 -9.08 14.62 12.27
C TRP A 147 -9.97 15.02 11.09
N ASN A 148 -10.13 16.33 10.88
CA ASN A 148 -10.77 16.81 9.66
C ASN A 148 -9.99 16.24 8.45
N PRO A 149 -10.66 15.67 7.43
CA PRO A 149 -10.00 14.99 6.31
C PRO A 149 -8.97 15.84 5.55
N GLU A 150 -9.08 17.17 5.60
CA GLU A 150 -8.15 18.11 4.96
C GLU A 150 -6.95 18.48 5.84
N THR A 151 -6.89 17.96 7.07
CA THR A 151 -5.81 18.25 8.03
C THR A 151 -4.50 17.58 7.58
N ARG A 152 -3.41 18.34 7.59
CA ARG A 152 -2.06 17.86 7.25
C ARG A 152 -1.17 17.83 8.48
N GLY A 153 -0.24 16.88 8.53
CA GLY A 153 0.77 16.77 9.61
C GLY A 153 0.25 16.13 10.89
N VAL A 154 -0.67 15.17 10.78
CA VAL A 154 -1.32 14.45 11.88
C VAL A 154 -1.14 12.94 11.77
#